data_AF-A0A150WSI7-F1
#
_entry.id   AF-A0A150WSI7-F1
#
_cell.length_a   1.000
_cell.length_b   1.000
_cell.length_c   1.000
_cell.angle_alpha   90.00
_cell.angle_beta   90.00
_cell.angle_gamma   90.00
#
_symmetry.space_group_name_H-M   'P 1'
#
loop_
_entity.id
_entity.type
_entity.pdbx_description
1 polymer ?
#
loop_
_entity_poly.entity_id
_entity_poly.type
_entity_poly.pdbx_seq_one_letter_code
_entity_poly.pdbx_strand_id
1 'polypeptide(L)'
;MATFVTLTAVSYYAVEHLTLATPLTPAKPASKKEVDPEAVPEDTWINANILDVIRVGDQYASELNQFDELKTELSSHKSPRLCEIICNGSSFDKDRMLEERTPYLQNYYRQNGAKALQDPTFQLKMRELSILSEMFPTSFRSVWRDVEQNRESQPRWTQKMAWSLRFEGAALAELPDLPEKWDELKKESDRIQSFRELIQSCQKGLRPAKELRAECEHL
;
A
#
# COMPACT_ATOMS: atom_id res chain seq x y z
N MET A 1 15.81 3.17 26.26
CA MET A 1 16.02 1.84 25.64
C MET A 1 14.70 1.10 25.38
N ALA A 2 13.70 1.13 26.27
CA ALA A 2 12.43 0.44 26.07
C ALA A 2 11.56 0.97 24.90
N THR A 3 11.63 2.26 24.57
CA THR A 3 10.85 2.91 23.50
C THR A 3 11.34 2.63 22.08
N PHE A 4 12.64 2.36 21.90
CA PHE A 4 13.19 1.99 20.58
C PHE A 4 12.81 0.57 20.17
N VAL A 5 12.64 -0.33 21.14
CA VAL A 5 12.25 -1.73 20.92
C VAL A 5 10.77 -1.84 20.51
N THR A 6 9.92 -0.94 20.99
CA THR A 6 8.52 -0.83 20.54
C THR A 6 8.40 -0.20 19.15
N LEU A 7 9.27 0.76 18.82
CA LEU A 7 9.31 1.39 17.50
C LEU A 7 9.75 0.42 16.40
N THR A 8 10.76 -0.42 16.69
CA THR A 8 11.14 -1.51 15.80
C THR A 8 10.04 -2.55 15.68
N ALA A 9 9.37 -2.94 16.76
CA ALA A 9 8.29 -3.93 16.70
C ALA A 9 7.10 -3.48 15.84
N VAL A 10 6.64 -2.23 15.99
CA VAL A 10 5.53 -1.68 15.18
C VAL A 10 5.94 -1.51 13.72
N SER A 11 7.16 -1.06 13.46
CA SER A 11 7.70 -0.94 12.10
C SER A 11 7.87 -2.31 11.44
N TYR A 12 8.34 -3.32 12.20
CA TYR A 12 8.49 -4.69 11.71
C TYR A 12 7.13 -5.32 11.41
N TYR A 13 6.15 -5.11 12.30
CA TYR A 13 4.79 -5.58 12.12
C TYR A 13 4.12 -4.96 10.87
N ALA A 14 4.26 -3.65 10.69
CA ALA A 14 3.73 -2.95 9.51
C ALA A 14 4.37 -3.44 8.21
N VAL A 15 5.70 -3.67 8.20
CA VAL A 15 6.45 -4.17 7.04
C VAL A 15 6.13 -5.63 6.75
N GLU A 16 6.03 -6.48 7.77
CA GLU A 16 5.69 -7.90 7.63
C GLU A 16 4.29 -8.06 7.02
N HIS A 17 3.31 -7.29 7.50
CA HIS A 17 1.96 -7.30 6.95
C HIS A 17 1.86 -6.67 5.54
N LEU A 18 2.65 -5.64 5.24
CA LEU A 18 2.81 -5.11 3.86
C LEU A 18 3.38 -6.14 2.89
N THR A 19 4.39 -6.90 3.34
CA THR A 19 5.08 -7.89 2.51
C THR A 19 4.17 -9.09 2.23
N LEU A 20 3.29 -9.44 3.17
CA LEU A 20 2.27 -10.48 3.00
C LEU A 20 1.12 -10.02 2.10
N ALA A 21 0.68 -8.76 2.20
CA ALA A 21 -0.39 -8.19 1.39
C ALA A 21 0.03 -7.86 -0.05
N THR A 22 1.31 -7.55 -0.25
CA THR A 22 1.93 -7.27 -1.54
C THR A 22 3.30 -7.94 -1.61
N PRO A 23 3.38 -9.22 -2.03
CA PRO A 23 4.66 -9.89 -2.18
C PRO A 23 5.48 -9.14 -3.23
N LEU A 24 6.49 -8.40 -2.77
CA LEU A 24 7.56 -7.92 -3.62
C LEU A 24 8.31 -9.14 -4.13
N THR A 25 8.56 -9.20 -5.44
CA THR A 25 9.58 -10.10 -5.97
C THR A 25 10.86 -9.83 -5.17
N PRO A 26 11.42 -10.82 -4.47
CA PRO A 26 12.56 -10.57 -3.61
C PRO A 26 13.67 -10.01 -4.46
N ALA A 27 14.12 -8.79 -4.15
CA ALA A 27 15.45 -8.37 -4.54
C ALA A 27 16.39 -9.50 -4.11
N LYS A 28 17.21 -10.00 -5.04
CA LYS A 28 18.16 -11.10 -4.81
C LYS A 28 18.72 -10.98 -3.39
N PRO A 29 18.62 -12.04 -2.56
CA PRO A 29 19.13 -11.98 -1.21
C PRO A 29 20.60 -11.56 -1.28
N ALA A 30 20.92 -10.41 -0.68
CA ALA A 30 22.30 -10.03 -0.50
C ALA A 30 22.97 -11.17 0.28
N SER A 31 24.06 -11.67 -0.30
CA SER A 31 24.90 -12.74 0.25
C SER A 31 24.99 -12.62 1.77
N LYS A 32 24.54 -13.68 2.48
CA LYS A 32 24.80 -13.87 3.91
C LYS A 32 26.31 -13.87 4.10
N LYS A 33 26.89 -12.74 4.51
CA LYS A 33 28.16 -12.76 5.21
C LYS A 33 27.83 -13.06 6.67
N GLU A 34 28.30 -14.21 7.15
CA GLU A 34 28.42 -14.48 8.58
C GLU A 34 29.17 -13.30 9.22
N VAL A 35 28.53 -12.65 10.19
CA VAL A 35 29.14 -11.62 11.01
C VAL A 35 29.57 -12.31 12.30
N ASP A 36 30.88 -12.31 12.52
CA ASP A 36 31.54 -12.79 13.74
C ASP A 36 31.01 -12.03 14.97
N PRO A 37 30.75 -12.66 16.14
CA PRO A 37 30.05 -12.01 17.25
C PRO A 37 30.86 -10.97 18.03
N GLU A 38 32.16 -10.81 17.77
CA GLU A 38 33.02 -9.88 18.51
C GLU A 38 33.35 -8.63 17.70
N ALA A 39 32.69 -7.53 18.11
CA ALA A 39 32.88 -6.11 17.76
C ALA A 39 31.67 -5.51 17.03
N VAL A 40 30.60 -5.22 17.78
CA VAL A 40 29.62 -4.21 17.36
C VAL A 40 30.16 -2.87 17.85
N PRO A 41 30.62 -1.96 16.98
CA PRO A 41 30.99 -0.62 17.40
C PRO A 41 29.73 0.09 17.89
N GLU A 42 29.79 0.69 19.08
CA GLU A 42 28.69 1.42 19.75
C GLU A 42 28.08 2.56 18.92
N ASP A 43 28.71 2.95 17.80
CA ASP A 43 28.28 3.99 16.87
C ASP A 43 27.75 3.47 15.53
N THR A 44 27.26 2.23 15.46
CA THR A 44 26.62 1.71 14.23
C THR A 44 25.22 2.32 14.02
N TRP A 45 25.26 3.49 13.41
CA TRP A 45 24.22 4.18 12.65
C TRP A 45 23.24 3.19 11.99
N ILE A 46 22.07 3.01 12.60
CA ILE A 46 20.89 2.33 12.05
C ILE A 46 21.22 0.97 11.40
N ASN A 47 20.93 -0.13 12.10
CA ASN A 47 21.01 -1.52 11.59
C ASN A 47 20.60 -1.57 10.10
N ALA A 48 21.39 -2.21 9.24
CA ALA A 48 21.15 -2.29 7.80
C ALA A 48 19.71 -2.72 7.46
N ASN A 49 19.10 -3.58 8.30
CA ASN A 49 17.71 -4.00 8.18
C ASN A 49 16.72 -2.83 8.32
N ILE A 50 16.99 -1.87 9.21
CA ILE A 50 16.15 -0.69 9.43
C ILE A 50 16.28 0.27 8.24
N LEU A 51 17.48 0.42 7.66
CA LEU A 51 17.65 1.22 6.44
C LEU A 51 16.92 0.60 5.24
N ASP A 52 16.93 -0.72 5.12
CA ASP A 52 16.16 -1.41 4.09
C ASP A 52 14.65 -1.23 4.29
N VAL A 53 14.17 -1.32 5.53
CA VAL A 53 12.77 -1.02 5.90
C VAL A 53 12.39 0.42 5.55
N ILE A 54 13.24 1.40 5.85
CA ILE A 54 13.00 2.81 5.54
C ILE A 54 12.94 3.01 4.02
N ARG A 55 13.87 2.42 3.27
CA ARG A 55 13.90 2.51 1.80
C ARG A 55 12.65 1.90 1.17
N VAL A 56 12.25 0.72 1.63
CA VAL A 56 11.01 0.08 1.17
C VAL A 56 9.80 0.94 1.55
N GLY A 57 9.79 1.49 2.76
CA GLY A 57 8.77 2.42 3.23
C GLY A 57 8.67 3.70 2.41
N ASP A 58 9.79 4.29 1.98
CA ASP A 58 9.82 5.49 1.12
C ASP A 58 9.30 5.19 -0.29
N GLN A 59 9.64 4.03 -0.86
CA GLN A 59 9.08 3.58 -2.14
C GLN A 59 7.55 3.48 -2.07
N TYR A 60 7.02 2.82 -1.04
CA TYR A 60 5.57 2.76 -0.81
C TYR A 60 4.96 4.13 -0.54
N ALA A 61 5.63 4.99 0.23
CA ALA A 61 5.16 6.35 0.50
C ALA A 61 5.07 7.19 -0.79
N SER A 62 6.02 7.03 -1.71
CA SER A 62 5.98 7.67 -3.04
C SER A 62 4.83 7.13 -3.89
N GLU A 63 4.69 5.81 -3.98
CA GLU A 63 3.61 5.14 -4.73
C GLU A 63 2.21 5.54 -4.24
N LEU A 64 2.01 5.58 -2.92
CA LEU A 64 0.71 5.94 -2.34
C LEU A 64 0.38 7.42 -2.50
N ASN A 65 1.38 8.31 -2.48
CA ASN A 65 1.14 9.72 -2.75
C ASN A 65 0.77 9.97 -4.23
N GLN A 66 1.44 9.29 -5.16
CA GLN A 66 1.06 9.31 -6.58
C GLN A 66 -0.35 8.74 -6.81
N PHE A 67 -0.73 7.74 -6.00
CA PHE A 67 -2.08 7.21 -6.01
C PHE A 67 -3.11 8.21 -5.45
N ASP A 68 -2.81 8.91 -4.36
CA ASP A 68 -3.72 9.92 -3.79
C ASP A 68 -3.96 11.10 -4.75
N GLU A 69 -2.93 11.49 -5.50
CA GLU A 69 -3.06 12.45 -6.61
C GLU A 69 -4.02 11.93 -7.68
N LEU A 70 -3.85 10.68 -8.14
CA LEU A 70 -4.74 10.04 -9.09
C LEU A 70 -6.17 9.92 -8.54
N LYS A 71 -6.35 9.48 -7.29
CA LYS A 71 -7.66 9.38 -6.62
C LYS A 71 -8.36 10.73 -6.60
N THR A 72 -7.63 11.80 -6.31
CA THR A 72 -8.14 13.18 -6.32
C THR A 72 -8.58 13.58 -7.72
N GLU A 73 -7.76 13.33 -8.75
CA GLU A 73 -8.10 13.56 -10.15
C GLU A 73 -9.39 12.81 -10.54
N LEU A 74 -9.51 11.53 -10.18
CA LEU A 74 -10.67 10.70 -10.48
C LEU A 74 -11.93 11.12 -9.73
N SER A 75 -11.80 11.67 -8.52
CA SER A 75 -12.96 12.08 -7.71
C SER A 75 -13.81 13.16 -8.37
N SER A 76 -13.20 13.95 -9.27
CA SER A 76 -13.89 14.96 -10.06
C SER A 76 -14.75 14.38 -11.20
N HIS A 77 -14.63 13.08 -11.48
CA HIS A 77 -15.30 12.40 -12.59
C HIS A 77 -16.40 11.46 -12.09
N LYS A 78 -17.53 11.42 -12.81
CA LYS A 78 -18.64 10.52 -12.49
C LYS A 78 -18.28 9.09 -12.88
N SER A 79 -17.92 8.27 -11.90
CA SER A 79 -17.66 6.84 -12.08
C SER A 79 -18.97 6.02 -11.94
N PRO A 80 -19.25 5.05 -12.83
CA PRO A 80 -20.36 4.11 -12.64
C PRO A 80 -20.10 3.21 -11.42
N ARG A 81 -21.15 2.63 -10.85
CA ARG A 81 -21.00 1.71 -9.71
C ARG A 81 -20.33 0.42 -10.18
N LEU A 82 -19.44 -0.15 -9.36
CA LEU A 82 -18.71 -1.38 -9.71
C LEU A 82 -19.66 -2.50 -10.15
N CYS A 83 -20.78 -2.71 -9.45
CA CYS A 83 -21.76 -3.74 -9.80
C CYS A 83 -22.45 -3.54 -11.14
N GLU A 84 -22.59 -2.31 -11.63
CA GLU A 84 -23.15 -2.03 -12.96
C GLU A 84 -22.19 -2.51 -14.07
N ILE A 85 -20.89 -2.41 -13.80
CA ILE A 85 -19.82 -2.69 -14.76
C ILE A 85 -19.08 -4.01 -14.51
N ILE A 86 -19.48 -4.80 -13.50
CA ILE A 86 -18.67 -5.94 -13.01
C ILE A 86 -18.38 -7.00 -14.07
N CYS A 87 -19.28 -7.15 -15.05
CA CYS A 87 -19.12 -8.06 -16.19
C CYS A 87 -18.73 -7.36 -17.50
N ASN A 88 -18.32 -6.09 -17.47
CA ASN A 88 -17.79 -5.44 -18.66
C ASN A 88 -16.48 -6.11 -19.09
N GLY A 89 -16.21 -6.09 -20.40
CA GLY A 89 -14.91 -6.52 -20.93
C GLY A 89 -13.80 -5.68 -20.33
N SER A 90 -12.68 -6.31 -19.98
CA SER A 90 -11.52 -5.64 -19.39
C SER A 90 -10.35 -5.66 -20.37
N SER A 91 -9.78 -4.49 -20.64
CA SER A 91 -8.52 -4.33 -21.38
C SER A 91 -7.32 -4.15 -20.44
N PHE A 92 -7.56 -4.28 -19.14
CA PHE A 92 -6.58 -4.14 -18.09
C PHE A 92 -5.59 -5.32 -18.10
N ASP A 93 -4.31 -5.00 -18.27
CA ASP A 93 -3.23 -5.96 -18.26
C ASP A 93 -2.79 -6.24 -16.82
N LYS A 94 -3.13 -7.42 -16.33
CA LYS A 94 -2.83 -7.84 -14.95
C LYS A 94 -1.33 -8.09 -14.73
N ASP A 95 -0.62 -8.57 -15.75
CA ASP A 95 0.80 -8.90 -15.62
C ASP A 95 1.61 -7.61 -15.54
N ARG A 96 1.30 -6.66 -16.41
CA ARG A 96 1.92 -5.32 -16.37
C ARG A 96 1.61 -4.56 -15.08
N MET A 97 0.42 -4.73 -14.51
CA MET A 97 0.07 -4.14 -13.22
C MET A 97 0.93 -4.69 -12.06
N LEU A 98 1.34 -5.96 -12.10
CA LEU A 98 2.22 -6.53 -11.07
C LEU A 98 3.62 -5.92 -11.10
N GLU A 99 4.09 -5.53 -12.28
CA GLU A 99 5.41 -4.94 -12.49
C GLU A 99 5.44 -3.43 -12.25
N GLU A 100 4.49 -2.70 -12.83
CA GLU A 100 4.50 -1.23 -12.90
C GLU A 100 3.54 -0.55 -11.91
N ARG A 101 2.63 -1.27 -11.25
CA ARG A 101 1.74 -0.78 -10.17
C ARG A 101 1.07 0.57 -10.45
N THR A 102 1.32 1.59 -9.61
CA THR A 102 0.71 2.94 -9.68
C THR A 102 1.02 3.64 -11.01
N PRO A 103 2.26 3.65 -11.52
CA PRO A 103 2.57 4.11 -12.88
C PRO A 103 1.68 3.50 -13.97
N TYR A 104 1.39 2.20 -13.89
CA TYR A 104 0.49 1.55 -14.86
C TYR A 104 -0.94 2.07 -14.73
N LEU A 105 -1.48 2.22 -13.52
CA LEU A 105 -2.82 2.76 -13.30
C LEU A 105 -2.96 4.20 -13.83
N GLN A 106 -1.97 5.05 -13.56
CA GLN A 106 -1.95 6.42 -14.07
C GLN A 106 -1.91 6.43 -15.61
N ASN A 107 -1.04 5.62 -16.22
CA ASN A 107 -0.94 5.52 -17.68
C ASN A 107 -2.23 4.96 -18.29
N TYR A 108 -2.79 3.91 -17.70
CA TYR A 108 -4.05 3.31 -18.13
C TYR A 108 -5.19 4.33 -18.09
N TYR A 109 -5.31 5.11 -17.02
CA TYR A 109 -6.28 6.19 -16.93
C TYR A 109 -6.03 7.30 -17.95
N ARG A 110 -4.79 7.80 -18.07
CA ARG A 110 -4.45 8.86 -19.05
C ARG A 110 -4.74 8.45 -20.49
N GLN A 111 -4.53 7.20 -20.83
CA GLN A 111 -4.76 6.68 -22.18
C GLN A 111 -6.24 6.44 -22.49
N ASN A 112 -7.01 5.96 -21.51
CA ASN A 112 -8.40 5.55 -21.72
C ASN A 112 -9.42 6.60 -21.24
N GLY A 113 -8.99 7.59 -20.46
CA GLY A 113 -9.83 8.61 -19.83
C GLY A 113 -10.99 8.01 -19.05
N ALA A 114 -12.19 8.59 -19.21
CA ALA A 114 -13.40 8.11 -18.56
C ALA A 114 -13.77 6.65 -18.89
N LYS A 115 -13.26 6.06 -19.98
CA LYS A 115 -13.49 4.64 -20.29
C LYS A 115 -12.76 3.71 -19.32
N ALA A 116 -11.63 4.13 -18.74
CA ALA A 116 -10.96 3.35 -17.69
C ALA A 116 -11.89 3.13 -16.48
N LEU A 117 -12.76 4.11 -16.17
CA LEU A 117 -13.75 3.97 -15.11
C LEU A 117 -14.86 2.97 -15.44
N GLN A 118 -14.95 2.47 -16.67
CA GLN A 118 -15.89 1.40 -17.04
C GLN A 118 -15.25 0.01 -17.01
N ASP A 119 -13.94 -0.07 -16.76
CA ASP A 119 -13.21 -1.32 -16.59
C ASP A 119 -13.32 -1.79 -15.12
N PRO A 120 -13.92 -2.97 -14.87
CA PRO A 120 -14.15 -3.45 -13.51
C PRO A 120 -12.84 -3.84 -12.80
N THR A 121 -11.83 -4.28 -13.54
CA THR A 121 -10.52 -4.61 -12.98
C THR A 121 -9.80 -3.34 -12.53
N PHE A 122 -9.82 -2.29 -13.36
CA PHE A 122 -9.26 -0.99 -13.01
C PHE A 122 -9.94 -0.41 -11.76
N GLN A 123 -11.28 -0.38 -11.72
CA GLN A 123 -12.01 0.11 -10.55
C GLN A 123 -11.70 -0.70 -9.28
N LEU A 124 -11.62 -2.03 -9.38
CA LEU A 124 -11.29 -2.87 -8.23
C LEU A 124 -9.87 -2.57 -7.72
N LYS A 125 -8.90 -2.38 -8.62
CA LYS A 125 -7.53 -1.99 -8.24
C LYS A 125 -7.45 -0.62 -7.58
N MET A 126 -8.23 0.35 -8.05
CA MET A 126 -8.31 1.66 -7.39
C MET A 126 -8.88 1.55 -5.96
N ARG A 127 -9.85 0.65 -5.73
CA ARG A 127 -10.37 0.40 -4.37
C ARG A 127 -9.34 -0.28 -3.47
N GLU A 128 -8.68 -1.33 -3.97
CA GLU A 128 -7.59 -2.01 -3.26
C GLU A 128 -6.51 -1.03 -2.78
N LEU A 129 -6.06 -0.14 -3.67
CA LEU A 129 -5.05 0.86 -3.32
C LEU A 129 -5.57 1.96 -2.39
N SER A 130 -6.87 2.29 -2.41
CA SER A 130 -7.46 3.24 -1.45
C SER A 130 -7.35 2.74 -0.03
N ILE A 131 -7.63 1.46 0.18
CA ILE A 131 -7.53 0.78 1.48
C ILE A 131 -6.08 0.78 1.96
N LEU A 132 -5.14 0.45 1.07
CA LEU A 132 -3.70 0.53 1.39
C LEU A 132 -3.29 1.97 1.73
N SER A 133 -3.80 2.97 1.01
CA SER A 133 -3.53 4.38 1.29
C SER A 133 -4.02 4.77 2.68
N GLU A 134 -5.23 4.34 3.06
CA GLU A 134 -5.84 4.62 4.37
C GLU A 134 -5.11 3.92 5.52
N MET A 135 -4.57 2.71 5.30
CA MET A 135 -3.73 2.00 6.28
C MET A 135 -2.36 2.64 6.52
N PHE A 136 -1.88 3.45 5.57
CA PHE A 136 -0.60 4.14 5.66
C PHE A 136 -0.82 5.64 5.61
N PRO A 137 -1.22 6.29 6.71
CA PRO A 137 -1.55 7.72 6.71
C PRO A 137 -0.41 8.60 6.20
N THR A 138 -0.76 9.73 5.61
CA THR A 138 0.20 10.73 5.12
C THR A 138 1.18 11.20 6.20
N SER A 139 0.75 11.23 7.46
CA SER A 139 1.58 11.55 8.63
C SER A 139 2.79 10.62 8.73
N PHE A 140 2.57 9.30 8.66
CA PHE A 140 3.63 8.29 8.63
C PHE A 140 4.52 8.41 7.40
N ARG A 141 3.93 8.57 6.21
CA ARG A 141 4.67 8.74 4.95
C ARG A 141 5.61 9.94 4.98
N SER A 142 5.18 11.04 5.60
CA SER A 142 5.99 12.26 5.72
C SER A 142 7.26 12.05 6.54
N VAL A 143 7.17 11.27 7.63
CA VAL A 143 8.31 10.97 8.50
C VAL A 143 9.29 10.05 7.78
N TRP A 144 8.82 9.00 7.10
CA TRP A 144 9.69 8.11 6.31
C TRP A 144 10.46 8.84 5.23
N ARG A 145 9.79 9.72 4.48
CA ARG A 145 10.42 10.53 3.44
C ARG A 145 11.47 11.49 4.02
N ASP A 146 11.17 12.15 5.13
CA ASP A 146 12.11 13.05 5.81
C ASP A 146 13.37 12.29 6.27
N VAL A 147 13.23 11.05 6.74
CA VAL A 147 14.36 10.21 7.16
C VAL A 147 15.21 9.81 5.95
N GLU A 148 14.61 9.35 4.85
CA GLU A 148 15.36 8.93 3.65
C GLU A 148 16.07 10.12 2.98
N GLN A 149 15.41 11.27 2.86
CA GLN A 149 16.02 12.47 2.26
C GLN A 149 17.23 13.01 3.05
N ASN A 150 17.27 12.77 4.35
CA ASN A 150 18.36 13.23 5.23
C ASN A 150 19.37 12.12 5.57
N ARG A 151 19.25 10.95 4.94
CA ARG A 151 20.09 9.77 5.21
C ARG A 151 21.59 10.08 5.09
N GLU A 152 22.02 10.74 4.02
CA GLU A 152 23.45 11.00 3.80
C GLU A 152 24.02 12.11 4.69
N SER A 153 23.16 12.88 5.37
CA SER A 153 23.52 14.12 6.06
C SER A 153 24.04 13.95 7.50
N GLN A 154 24.18 12.72 8.00
CA GLN A 154 24.48 12.42 9.42
C GLN A 154 23.63 13.27 10.39
N PRO A 155 22.33 12.96 10.52
CA PRO A 155 21.39 13.81 11.23
C PRO A 155 21.77 13.99 12.70
N ARG A 156 21.64 15.24 13.19
CA ARG A 156 21.89 15.60 14.60
C ARG A 156 20.93 14.84 15.52
N TRP A 157 21.33 14.63 16.77
CA TRP A 157 20.47 13.95 17.77
C TRP A 157 19.10 14.61 17.92
N THR A 158 19.02 15.93 17.76
CA THR A 158 17.76 16.70 17.80
C THR A 158 16.84 16.35 16.63
N GLN A 159 17.38 16.12 15.43
CA GLN A 159 16.61 15.70 14.27
C GLN A 159 16.10 14.27 14.44
N LYS A 160 16.93 13.37 14.97
CA LYS A 160 16.52 12.00 15.31
C LYS A 160 15.37 11.98 16.32
N MET A 161 15.50 12.76 17.40
CA MET A 161 14.42 12.93 18.39
C MET A 161 13.16 13.52 17.79
N ALA A 162 13.28 14.52 16.91
CA ALA A 162 12.13 15.12 16.24
C ALA A 162 11.40 14.10 15.35
N TRP A 163 12.12 13.25 14.62
CA TRP A 163 11.51 12.18 13.83
C TRP A 163 10.83 11.14 14.72
N SER A 164 11.47 10.70 15.80
CA SER A 164 10.86 9.77 16.75
C SER A 164 9.57 10.32 17.34
N LEU A 165 9.56 11.58 17.79
CA LEU A 165 8.37 12.23 18.33
C LEU A 165 7.26 12.38 17.28
N ARG A 166 7.60 12.69 16.02
CA ARG A 166 6.60 12.76 14.94
C ARG A 166 6.02 11.40 14.61
N PHE A 167 6.84 10.34 14.64
CA PHE A 167 6.37 8.98 14.41
C PHE A 167 5.50 8.47 15.55
N GLU A 168 5.94 8.67 16.79
CA GLU A 168 5.15 8.34 17.99
C GLU A 168 3.85 9.13 18.04
N GLY A 169 3.89 10.43 17.71
CA GLY A 169 2.70 11.28 17.61
C GLY A 169 1.73 10.80 16.54
N ALA A 170 2.23 10.41 15.36
CA ALA A 170 1.40 9.84 14.30
C ALA A 170 0.76 8.49 14.74
N ALA A 171 1.54 7.61 15.36
CA ALA A 171 1.03 6.33 15.86
C ALA A 171 -0.01 6.50 16.98
N LEU A 172 0.23 7.40 17.93
CA LEU A 172 -0.70 7.71 19.01
C LEU A 172 -1.98 8.37 18.52
N ALA A 173 -1.93 9.13 17.42
CA ALA A 173 -3.11 9.69 16.79
C ALA A 173 -4.00 8.62 16.13
N GLU A 174 -3.40 7.54 15.59
CA GLU A 174 -4.14 6.47 14.91
C GLU A 174 -4.60 5.34 15.86
N LEU A 175 -3.92 5.13 16.99
CA LEU A 175 -4.18 4.05 17.94
C LEU A 175 -5.63 3.97 18.47
N PRO A 176 -6.31 5.08 18.80
CA PRO A 176 -7.69 5.04 19.31
C PRO A 176 -8.68 4.43 18.32
N ASP A 177 -8.51 4.73 17.03
CA ASP A 177 -9.41 4.31 15.97
C ASP A 177 -8.96 3.01 15.29
N LEU A 178 -7.74 2.54 15.60
CA LEU A 178 -7.13 1.38 14.95
C LEU A 178 -8.01 0.11 15.00
N PRO A 179 -8.66 -0.26 16.13
CA PRO A 179 -9.48 -1.47 16.16
C PRO A 179 -10.69 -1.40 15.22
N GLU A 180 -11.37 -0.25 15.19
CA GLU A 180 -12.54 -0.03 14.33
C GLU A 180 -12.11 0.01 12.86
N LYS A 181 -11.06 0.78 12.53
CA LYS A 181 -10.46 0.80 11.20
C LYS A 181 -10.06 -0.61 10.76
N TRP A 182 -9.46 -1.40 11.64
CA TRP A 182 -9.04 -2.76 11.31
C TRP A 182 -10.21 -3.67 10.94
N ASP A 183 -11.31 -3.61 11.69
CA ASP A 183 -12.52 -4.38 11.38
C ASP A 183 -13.17 -3.93 10.06
N GLU A 184 -13.19 -2.63 9.78
CA GLU A 184 -13.64 -2.08 8.51
C GLU A 184 -12.78 -2.53 7.34
N LEU A 185 -11.46 -2.45 7.48
CA LEU A 185 -10.49 -2.89 6.47
C LEU A 185 -10.61 -4.38 6.18
N LYS A 186 -10.83 -5.19 7.23
CA LYS A 186 -11.06 -6.63 7.06
C LYS A 186 -12.33 -6.91 6.27
N LYS A 187 -13.44 -6.24 6.61
CA LYS A 187 -14.70 -6.36 5.86
C LYS A 187 -14.54 -5.96 4.40
N GLU A 188 -13.87 -4.84 4.14
CA GLU A 188 -13.68 -4.36 2.76
C GLU A 188 -12.71 -5.27 1.99
N SER A 189 -11.70 -5.85 2.64
CA SER A 189 -10.83 -6.87 2.05
C SER A 189 -11.63 -8.12 1.64
N ASP A 190 -12.51 -8.62 2.51
CA ASP A 190 -13.39 -9.75 2.20
C ASP A 190 -14.30 -9.42 1.01
N ARG A 191 -14.85 -8.20 0.98
CA ARG A 191 -15.69 -7.70 -0.11
C ARG A 191 -14.94 -7.61 -1.44
N ILE A 192 -13.70 -7.14 -1.43
CA ILE A 192 -12.82 -7.09 -2.60
C ILE A 192 -12.56 -8.49 -3.15
N GLN A 193 -12.34 -9.46 -2.25
CA GLN A 193 -12.16 -10.85 -2.66
C GLN A 193 -13.42 -11.39 -3.36
N SER A 194 -14.61 -11.10 -2.81
CA SER A 194 -15.87 -11.44 -3.49
C SER A 194 -16.02 -10.76 -4.85
N PHE A 195 -15.69 -9.47 -4.99
CA PHE A 195 -15.72 -8.79 -6.29
C PHE A 195 -14.74 -9.42 -7.29
N ARG A 196 -13.56 -9.84 -6.84
CA ARG A 196 -12.57 -10.51 -7.69
C ARG A 196 -13.12 -11.83 -8.24
N GLU A 197 -13.81 -12.61 -7.42
CA GLU A 197 -14.44 -13.87 -7.82
C GLU A 197 -15.59 -13.64 -8.81
N LEU A 198 -16.40 -12.60 -8.61
CA LEU A 198 -17.46 -12.22 -9.54
C LEU A 198 -16.89 -11.77 -10.89
N ILE A 199 -15.86 -10.91 -10.92
CA ILE A 199 -15.19 -10.49 -12.16
C ILE A 199 -14.63 -11.71 -12.91
N GLN A 200 -13.96 -12.63 -12.20
CA GLN A 200 -13.45 -13.86 -12.81
C GLN A 200 -14.57 -14.74 -13.38
N SER A 201 -15.70 -14.82 -12.68
CA SER A 201 -16.88 -15.56 -13.15
C SER A 201 -17.47 -14.96 -14.41
N CYS A 202 -17.52 -13.63 -14.51
CA CYS A 202 -17.90 -12.91 -15.73
C CYS A 202 -16.90 -13.19 -16.87
N GLN A 203 -15.59 -13.10 -16.60
CA GLN A 203 -14.53 -13.29 -17.61
C GLN A 203 -14.50 -14.71 -18.18
N LYS A 204 -14.77 -15.71 -17.35
CA LYS A 204 -14.81 -17.13 -17.76
C LYS A 204 -16.17 -17.55 -18.36
N GLY A 205 -17.18 -16.68 -18.34
CA GLY A 205 -18.52 -16.99 -18.82
C GLY A 205 -19.22 -18.10 -18.04
N LEU A 206 -18.86 -18.29 -16.76
CA LEU A 206 -19.36 -19.42 -15.95
C LEU A 206 -20.82 -19.25 -15.52
N ARG A 207 -21.27 -18.00 -15.37
CA ARG A 207 -22.62 -17.65 -14.89
C ARG A 207 -23.21 -16.49 -15.70
N PRO A 208 -24.55 -16.39 -15.80
CA PRO A 208 -25.20 -15.27 -16.48
C PRO A 208 -24.87 -13.93 -15.81
N ALA A 209 -24.55 -12.91 -16.62
CA ALA A 209 -24.18 -11.59 -16.10
C ALA A 209 -25.26 -10.94 -15.22
N LYS A 210 -26.56 -11.22 -15.48
CA LYS A 210 -27.67 -10.70 -14.67
C LYS A 210 -27.64 -11.23 -13.23
N GLU A 211 -27.30 -12.50 -13.07
CA GLU A 211 -27.20 -13.16 -11.76
C GLU A 211 -26.00 -12.63 -10.98
N LEU A 212 -24.84 -12.51 -11.63
CA LEU A 212 -23.62 -11.97 -11.03
C LEU A 212 -23.76 -10.50 -10.61
N ARG A 213 -24.50 -9.70 -11.38
CA ARG A 213 -24.80 -8.30 -11.01
C ARG A 213 -25.71 -8.20 -9.79
N ALA A 214 -26.75 -9.04 -9.72
CA ALA A 214 -27.65 -9.07 -8.56
C ALA A 214 -26.90 -9.51 -7.30
N GLU A 215 -26.03 -10.52 -7.40
CA GLU A 215 -25.18 -10.96 -6.30
C GLU A 215 -24.23 -9.84 -5.84
N CYS A 216 -23.64 -9.10 -6.77
CA CYS A 216 -22.79 -7.96 -6.46
C CYS A 216 -23.51 -6.87 -5.65
N GLU A 217 -24.79 -6.60 -5.94
CA GLU A 217 -25.58 -5.58 -5.23
C GLU A 217 -25.89 -5.95 -3.78
N HIS A 218 -25.71 -7.22 -3.40
CA HIS A 218 -25.91 -7.74 -2.04
C HIS A 218 -24.61 -7.87 -1.22
N LEU A 219 -23.44 -7.54 -1.81
CA LEU A 219 -22.15 -7.43 -1.13
C LEU A 219 -21.98 -6.05 -0.49
#